data_AF-A0A2W1NDD7-F1
#
_entry.id   AF-A0A2W1NDD7-F1
#
_cell.length_a   1.000
_cell.length_b   1.000
_cell.length_c   1.000
_cell.angle_alpha   90.00
_cell.angle_beta   90.00
_cell.angle_gamma   90.00
#
_symmetry.space_group_name_H-M   'P 1'
#
loop_
_entity.id
_entity.type
_entity.pdbx_description
1 polymer ?
#
loop_
_entity_poly.entity_id
_entity_poly.type
_entity_poly.pdbx_seq_one_letter_code
_entity_poly.pdbx_strand_id
1 'polypeptide(L)'
;MQKLKAFVASVLFGAVVSVVSSFLFLLFAQNWAAGISSLWGGGWLYVATFIPFVMAFPMVGHYLANTARVTNRTMWLASFISAFLVTLVSGAVGAIFAEYIIRGSLDTVNMEGTLLWGGIYAAVLLPITGVFARVILHIYATFLVKIGVVPKGIIPGS
;
A
#
# COMPACT_ATOMS: atom_id res chain seq x y z
N MET A 1 -6.45 -12.16 -22.82
CA MET A 1 -7.46 -11.37 -22.08
C MET A 1 -7.36 -11.52 -20.56
N GLN A 2 -7.23 -12.73 -20.00
CA GLN A 2 -7.20 -12.94 -18.55
C GLN A 2 -6.04 -12.21 -17.83
N LYS A 3 -4.83 -12.18 -18.41
CA LYS A 3 -3.68 -11.43 -17.88
C LYS A 3 -3.93 -9.91 -17.82
N LEU A 4 -4.54 -9.34 -18.87
CA LEU A 4 -4.91 -7.93 -18.91
C LEU A 4 -5.98 -7.61 -17.86
N LYS A 5 -7.02 -8.46 -17.75
CA LYS A 5 -8.05 -8.33 -16.72
C LYS A 5 -7.45 -8.36 -15.32
N ALA A 6 -6.51 -9.27 -15.06
CA ALA A 6 -5.78 -9.37 -13.81
C ALA A 6 -5.02 -8.07 -13.50
N PHE A 7 -4.23 -7.58 -14.45
CA PHE A 7 -3.45 -6.37 -14.30
C PHE A 7 -4.33 -5.15 -14.02
N VAL A 8 -5.36 -4.91 -14.83
CA VAL A 8 -6.29 -3.77 -14.66
C VAL A 8 -7.00 -3.85 -13.30
N ALA A 9 -7.51 -5.02 -12.92
CA ALA A 9 -8.16 -5.20 -11.62
C ALA A 9 -7.19 -4.93 -10.45
N SER A 10 -5.93 -5.34 -10.59
CA SER A 10 -4.88 -5.11 -9.60
C SER A 10 -4.54 -3.64 -9.44
N VAL A 11 -4.39 -2.91 -10.55
CA VAL A 11 -4.12 -1.47 -10.57
C VAL A 11 -5.25 -0.69 -9.92
N LEU A 12 -6.51 -1.00 -10.30
CA LEU A 12 -7.68 -0.33 -9.73
C LEU A 12 -7.81 -0.62 -8.23
N PHE A 13 -7.59 -1.87 -7.81
CA PHE A 13 -7.61 -2.23 -6.40
C PHE A 13 -6.52 -1.46 -5.63
N GLY A 14 -5.30 -1.42 -6.15
CA GLY A 14 -4.20 -0.66 -5.54
C GLY A 14 -4.50 0.83 -5.43
N ALA A 15 -5.08 1.45 -6.47
CA ALA A 15 -5.49 2.85 -6.44
C ALA A 15 -6.54 3.12 -5.35
N VAL A 16 -7.57 2.28 -5.25
CA VAL A 16 -8.60 2.41 -4.20
C VAL A 16 -8.00 2.25 -2.81
N VAL A 17 -7.19 1.22 -2.59
CA VAL A 17 -6.56 0.98 -1.28
C VAL A 17 -5.61 2.11 -0.91
N SER A 18 -4.88 2.68 -1.87
CA SER A 18 -4.04 3.86 -1.62
C SER A 18 -4.87 5.03 -1.09
N VAL A 19 -5.96 5.39 -1.77
CA VAL A 19 -6.82 6.50 -1.36
C VAL A 19 -7.41 6.23 0.03
N VAL A 20 -7.93 5.03 0.27
CA VAL A 20 -8.50 4.65 1.57
C VAL A 20 -7.45 4.67 2.68
N SER A 21 -6.24 4.15 2.42
CA SER A 21 -5.16 4.10 3.41
C SER A 21 -4.70 5.50 3.79
N SER A 22 -4.51 6.38 2.81
CA SER A 22 -4.10 7.77 3.05
C SER A 22 -5.19 8.56 3.76
N PHE A 23 -6.45 8.35 3.41
CA PHE A 23 -7.58 8.95 4.12
C PHE A 23 -7.62 8.52 5.60
N LEU A 24 -7.52 7.22 5.87
CA LEU A 24 -7.53 6.69 7.25
C LEU A 24 -6.32 7.18 8.04
N PHE A 25 -5.14 7.24 7.43
CA PHE A 25 -3.94 7.75 8.08
C PHE A 25 -4.08 9.23 8.44
N LEU A 26 -4.54 10.07 7.50
CA LEU A 26 -4.75 11.49 7.77
C LEU A 26 -5.81 11.73 8.83
N LEU A 27 -6.90 10.96 8.79
CA LEU A 27 -7.94 11.01 9.81
C LEU A 27 -7.36 10.70 11.20
N PHE A 28 -6.57 9.64 11.32
CA PHE A 28 -5.94 9.26 12.58
C PHE A 28 -4.90 10.30 13.04
N ALA A 29 -3.97 10.68 12.16
CA ALA A 29 -2.89 11.59 12.46
C ALA A 29 -3.38 12.98 12.88
N GLN A 30 -4.40 13.53 12.20
CA GLN A 30 -4.96 14.83 12.55
C GLN A 30 -5.74 14.79 13.86
N ASN A 31 -6.55 13.75 14.09
CA ASN A 31 -7.22 13.59 15.39
C ASN A 31 -6.21 13.51 16.54
N TRP A 32 -5.07 12.87 16.32
CA TRP A 32 -3.99 12.81 17.30
C TRP A 32 -3.26 14.16 17.48
N ALA A 33 -3.09 14.93 16.41
CA ALA A 33 -2.35 16.19 16.37
C ALA A 33 -3.18 17.44 16.75
N ALA A 34 -4.21 17.27 17.59
CA ALA A 34 -5.13 18.31 18.09
C ALA A 34 -6.40 18.61 17.26
N GLY A 35 -6.83 17.69 16.39
CA GLY A 35 -8.12 17.74 15.72
C GLY A 35 -8.04 17.93 14.20
N ILE A 36 -9.16 17.73 13.51
CA ILE A 36 -9.21 17.77 12.04
C ILE A 36 -9.30 19.22 11.57
N SER A 37 -8.22 19.73 10.97
CA SER A 37 -8.18 21.07 10.37
C SER A 37 -8.52 21.05 8.89
N SER A 38 -8.06 20.04 8.14
CA SER A 38 -8.42 19.80 6.74
C SER A 38 -8.00 18.41 6.28
N LEU A 39 -8.95 17.63 5.73
CA LEU A 39 -8.66 16.33 5.12
C LEU A 39 -7.84 16.42 3.83
N TRP A 40 -7.71 17.64 3.26
CA TRP A 40 -6.94 17.94 2.06
C TRP A 40 -5.58 18.58 2.35
N GLY A 41 -5.38 19.09 3.58
CA GLY A 41 -4.10 19.69 3.99
C GLY A 41 -2.92 18.71 3.96
N GLY A 42 -3.20 17.40 4.04
CA GLY A 42 -2.22 16.32 3.86
C GLY A 42 -2.17 15.73 2.45
N GLY A 43 -2.44 16.54 1.42
CA GLY A 43 -2.49 16.11 0.02
C GLY A 43 -1.28 15.27 -0.44
N TRP A 44 -0.10 15.55 0.12
CA TRP A 44 1.16 14.88 -0.21
C TRP A 44 1.09 13.38 0.08
N LEU A 45 0.35 12.96 1.10
CA LEU A 45 0.26 11.55 1.45
C LEU A 45 -0.47 10.75 0.36
N TYR A 46 -1.50 11.32 -0.26
CA TYR A 46 -2.21 10.67 -1.36
C TYR A 46 -1.29 10.43 -2.56
N VAL A 47 -0.41 11.39 -2.88
CA VAL A 47 0.57 11.25 -3.95
C VAL A 47 1.67 10.25 -3.58
N ALA A 48 2.18 10.35 -2.34
CA ALA A 48 3.28 9.53 -1.84
C ALA A 48 2.94 8.02 -1.81
N THR A 49 1.69 7.67 -1.48
CA THR A 49 1.26 6.26 -1.41
C THR A 49 0.77 5.72 -2.75
N PHE A 50 0.31 6.56 -3.67
CA PHE A 50 -0.34 6.10 -4.91
C PHE A 50 0.53 5.15 -5.72
N ILE A 51 1.76 5.57 -6.04
CA ILE A 51 2.68 4.79 -6.87
C ILE A 51 3.06 3.46 -6.18
N PRO A 52 3.50 3.43 -4.90
CA PRO A 52 3.79 2.18 -4.19
C PRO A 52 2.65 1.16 -4.22
N PHE A 53 1.42 1.60 -3.96
CA PHE A 53 0.25 0.71 -3.96
C PHE A 53 -0.08 0.21 -5.37
N VAL A 54 -0.10 1.11 -6.36
CA VAL A 54 -0.39 0.76 -7.77
C VAL A 54 0.67 -0.18 -8.36
N MET A 55 1.90 -0.20 -7.84
CA MET A 55 2.91 -1.18 -8.24
C MET A 55 2.82 -2.49 -7.43
N ALA A 56 2.56 -2.43 -6.13
CA ALA A 56 2.53 -3.62 -5.27
C ALA A 56 1.42 -4.60 -5.64
N PHE A 57 0.19 -4.11 -5.88
CA PHE A 57 -0.96 -4.99 -6.15
C PHE A 57 -0.85 -5.78 -7.46
N PRO A 58 -0.40 -5.19 -8.59
CA PRO A 58 -0.11 -5.97 -9.80
C PRO A 58 0.97 -7.03 -9.61
N MET A 59 2.03 -6.75 -8.85
CA MET A 59 3.07 -7.74 -8.57
C MET A 59 2.50 -8.93 -7.77
N VAL A 60 1.73 -8.65 -6.72
CA VAL A 60 1.06 -9.70 -5.93
C VAL A 60 0.00 -10.43 -6.75
N GLY A 61 -0.79 -9.70 -7.55
CA GLY A 61 -1.82 -10.28 -8.41
C GLY A 61 -1.23 -11.21 -9.46
N HIS A 62 -0.10 -10.83 -10.06
CA HIS A 62 0.65 -11.68 -10.97
C HIS A 62 1.18 -12.94 -10.27
N TYR A 63 1.72 -12.81 -9.06
CA TYR A 63 2.14 -13.97 -8.27
C TYR A 63 0.97 -14.93 -7.99
N LEU A 64 -0.17 -14.41 -7.54
CA LEU A 64 -1.37 -15.23 -7.27
C LEU A 64 -1.92 -15.90 -8.53
N ALA A 65 -1.94 -15.21 -9.67
CA ALA A 65 -2.46 -15.75 -10.93
C ALA A 65 -1.61 -16.89 -11.52
N ASN A 66 -0.32 -16.94 -11.19
CA ASN A 66 0.60 -17.97 -11.70
C ASN A 66 0.93 -19.06 -10.67
N THR A 67 0.33 -19.00 -9.47
CA THR A 67 0.60 -19.98 -8.40
C THR A 67 -0.59 -20.92 -8.24
N ALA A 68 -0.35 -22.24 -8.24
CA ALA A 68 -1.41 -23.23 -8.11
C ALA A 68 -2.07 -23.22 -6.71
N ARG A 69 -1.28 -22.99 -5.65
CA ARG A 69 -1.75 -22.91 -4.27
C ARG A 69 -0.83 -22.04 -3.44
N VAL A 70 -1.39 -21.16 -2.61
CA VAL A 70 -0.62 -20.31 -1.71
C VAL A 70 -0.78 -20.83 -0.29
N THR A 71 0.34 -21.00 0.42
CA THR A 71 0.32 -21.41 1.82
C THR A 71 0.08 -20.20 2.72
N ASN A 72 -0.41 -20.42 3.95
CA ASN A 72 -0.59 -19.31 4.89
C ASN A 72 0.74 -18.61 5.20
N ARG A 73 1.84 -19.37 5.29
CA ARG A 73 3.19 -18.83 5.51
C ARG A 73 3.63 -17.90 4.38
N THR A 74 3.38 -18.28 3.12
CA THR A 74 3.74 -17.44 1.97
C THR A 74 2.85 -16.20 1.86
N MET A 75 1.56 -16.28 2.22
CA MET A 75 0.72 -15.07 2.33
C MET A 75 1.24 -14.10 3.39
N TRP A 76 1.61 -14.59 4.58
CA TRP A 76 2.17 -13.74 5.63
C TRP A 76 3.47 -13.07 5.19
N LEU A 77 4.38 -13.83 4.57
CA LEU A 77 5.62 -13.28 4.06
C LEU A 77 5.35 -12.20 3.00
N ALA A 78 4.43 -12.44 2.07
CA ALA A 78 4.02 -11.44 1.08
C ALA A 78 3.43 -10.20 1.75
N SER A 79 2.59 -10.35 2.79
CA SER A 79 2.04 -9.23 3.55
C SER A 79 3.13 -8.38 4.21
N PHE A 80 4.09 -9.00 4.88
CA PHE A 80 5.19 -8.26 5.52
C PHE A 80 6.10 -7.58 4.49
N ILE A 81 6.47 -8.27 3.41
CA ILE A 81 7.31 -7.67 2.36
C ILE A 81 6.58 -6.51 1.69
N SER A 82 5.31 -6.69 1.30
CA SER A 82 4.53 -5.62 0.69
C SER A 82 4.31 -4.44 1.63
N ALA A 83 3.97 -4.70 2.90
CA ALA A 83 3.82 -3.65 3.91
C ALA A 83 5.12 -2.86 4.08
N PHE A 84 6.24 -3.55 4.28
CA PHE A 84 7.54 -2.93 4.45
C PHE A 84 7.92 -2.07 3.24
N LEU A 85 7.85 -2.62 2.03
CA LEU A 85 8.22 -1.90 0.81
C LEU A 85 7.31 -0.71 0.54
N VAL A 86 6.00 -0.88 0.70
CA VAL A 86 5.05 0.23 0.50
C VAL A 86 5.29 1.34 1.52
N THR A 87 5.46 1.01 2.81
CA THR A 87 5.74 2.01 3.84
C THR A 87 7.09 2.69 3.63
N LEU A 88 8.14 1.93 3.30
CA LEU A 88 9.46 2.48 3.04
C LEU A 88 9.46 3.42 1.84
N VAL A 89 8.93 2.97 0.70
CA VAL A 89 8.93 3.77 -0.53
C VAL A 89 8.03 4.98 -0.38
N SER A 90 6.83 4.87 0.20
CA SER A 90 5.96 6.02 0.42
C SER A 90 6.49 7.00 1.47
N GLY A 91 7.00 6.50 2.60
CA GLY A 91 7.45 7.33 3.72
C GLY A 91 8.82 7.98 3.51
N ALA A 92 9.65 7.45 2.60
CA ALA A 92 10.93 8.04 2.23
C ALA A 92 10.81 8.78 0.89
N VAL A 93 11.07 8.07 -0.22
CA VAL A 93 11.16 8.67 -1.56
C VAL A 93 9.83 9.30 -1.99
N GLY A 94 8.72 8.60 -1.78
CA GLY A 94 7.38 9.05 -2.14
C GLY A 94 6.99 10.36 -1.45
N ALA A 95 7.34 10.52 -0.17
CA ALA A 95 7.08 11.73 0.59
C ALA A 95 7.84 12.93 -0.01
N ILE A 96 9.12 12.76 -0.33
CA ILE A 96 9.94 13.82 -0.95
C ILE A 96 9.36 14.24 -2.30
N PHE A 97 9.04 13.27 -3.16
CA PHE A 97 8.44 13.57 -4.47
C PHE A 97 7.06 14.23 -4.35
N ALA A 98 6.24 13.76 -3.41
CA ALA A 98 4.91 14.32 -3.19
C ALA A 98 4.97 15.76 -2.69
N GLU A 99 5.90 16.06 -1.78
CA GLU A 99 6.12 17.42 -1.30
C GLU A 99 6.59 18.34 -2.44
N TYR A 100 7.51 17.89 -3.30
CA TYR A 100 7.91 18.65 -4.48
C TYR A 100 6.74 18.91 -5.43
N ILE A 101 5.91 17.90 -5.72
CA ILE A 101 4.76 18.04 -6.63
C ILE A 101 3.73 19.06 -6.10
N ILE A 102 3.48 19.06 -4.80
CA ILE A 102 2.41 19.89 -4.21
C ILE A 102 2.90 21.28 -3.84
N ARG A 103 4.11 21.39 -3.27
CA ARG A 103 4.66 22.66 -2.79
C ARG A 103 5.52 23.37 -3.83
N GLY A 104 5.94 22.67 -4.88
CA GLY A 104 6.76 23.22 -5.97
C GLY A 104 8.24 23.44 -5.62
N SER A 105 8.68 23.12 -4.39
CA SER A 105 10.08 23.24 -3.97
C SER A 105 10.46 22.19 -2.93
N LEU A 106 11.76 21.91 -2.82
CA LEU A 106 12.33 21.03 -1.80
C LEU A 106 12.93 21.78 -0.61
N ASP A 107 12.94 23.12 -0.65
CA ASP A 107 13.62 23.97 0.35
C ASP A 107 13.05 23.81 1.77
N THR A 108 11.78 23.40 1.87
CA THR A 108 11.09 23.17 3.15
C THR A 108 11.14 21.71 3.61
N VAL A 109 11.75 20.81 2.82
CA VAL A 109 11.79 19.37 3.09
C VAL A 109 13.14 18.99 3.67
N ASN A 110 13.15 18.48 4.90
CA ASN A 110 14.33 17.85 5.47
C ASN A 110 14.56 16.49 4.82
N MET A 111 15.30 16.44 3.69
CA MET A 111 15.50 15.21 2.93
C MET A 111 16.16 14.09 3.75
N GLU A 112 17.24 14.42 4.47
CA GLU A 112 17.97 13.46 5.31
C GLU A 112 17.06 12.90 6.41
N GLY A 113 16.34 13.79 7.10
CA GLY A 113 15.35 13.41 8.10
C GLY A 113 14.25 12.52 7.52
N THR A 114 13.68 12.87 6.37
CA THR A 114 12.61 12.10 5.73
C THR A 114 13.08 10.71 5.31
N LEU A 115 14.29 10.58 4.74
CA LEU A 115 14.85 9.28 4.37
C LEU A 115 15.11 8.40 5.59
N LEU A 116 15.72 8.97 6.64
CA LEU A 116 16.02 8.25 7.88
C LEU A 116 14.75 7.82 8.61
N TRP A 117 13.83 8.75 8.86
CA TRP A 117 12.58 8.47 9.56
C TRP A 117 11.65 7.57 8.75
N GLY A 118 11.62 7.70 7.42
CA GLY A 118 10.90 6.77 6.54
C GLY A 118 11.36 5.32 6.72
N GLY A 119 12.68 5.10 6.83
CA GLY A 119 13.26 3.80 7.14
C GLY A 119 12.91 3.28 8.54
N ILE A 120 13.06 4.13 9.55
CA ILE A 120 12.73 3.79 10.95
C ILE A 120 11.25 3.43 11.07
N TYR A 121 10.34 4.24 10.53
CA TYR A 121 8.90 3.97 10.59
C TYR A 121 8.52 2.70 9.83
N ALA A 122 9.13 2.43 8.67
CA ALA A 122 8.87 1.19 7.94
C ALA A 122 9.23 -0.05 8.75
N ALA A 123 10.33 -0.02 9.51
CA ALA A 123 10.74 -1.13 10.37
C ALA A 123 9.88 -1.23 11.65
N VAL A 124 9.71 -0.12 12.37
CA VAL A 124 9.00 -0.08 13.66
C VAL A 124 7.51 -0.39 13.50
N LEU A 125 6.88 0.10 12.45
CA LEU A 125 5.45 -0.12 12.21
C LEU A 125 5.16 -1.46 11.53
N LEU A 126 6.17 -2.20 11.07
CA LEU A 126 6.00 -3.46 10.34
C LEU A 126 5.11 -4.50 11.05
N PRO A 127 5.18 -4.70 12.38
CA PRO A 127 4.29 -5.64 13.06
C PRO A 127 2.80 -5.26 12.88
N ILE A 128 2.50 -3.97 12.86
CA ILE A 128 1.14 -3.44 12.72
C ILE A 128 0.74 -3.42 11.24
N THR A 129 1.56 -2.82 10.37
CA THR A 129 1.27 -2.70 8.94
C THR A 129 1.24 -4.05 8.25
N GLY A 130 2.04 -5.02 8.69
CA GLY A 130 2.02 -6.40 8.21
C GLY A 130 0.70 -7.12 8.50
N VAL A 131 0.11 -6.91 9.68
CA VAL A 131 -1.21 -7.46 10.03
C VAL A 131 -2.30 -6.83 9.16
N PHE A 132 -2.30 -5.50 8.99
CA PHE A 132 -3.25 -4.85 8.08
C PHE A 132 -3.07 -5.31 6.64
N ALA A 133 -1.83 -5.42 6.16
CA ALA A 133 -1.54 -5.94 4.84
C ALA A 133 -2.03 -7.39 4.68
N ARG A 134 -2.01 -8.21 5.75
CA ARG A 134 -2.57 -9.57 5.71
C ARG A 134 -4.06 -9.59 5.45
N VAL A 135 -4.81 -8.69 6.10
CA VAL A 135 -6.25 -8.53 5.90
C VAL A 135 -6.53 -8.01 4.49
N ILE A 136 -5.82 -6.96 4.07
CA ILE A 136 -6.01 -6.37 2.73
C ILE A 136 -5.68 -7.39 1.63
N LEU A 137 -4.58 -8.16 1.76
CA LEU A 137 -4.23 -9.19 0.78
C LEU A 137 -5.24 -10.35 0.76
N HIS A 138 -5.88 -10.68 1.89
CA HIS A 138 -6.96 -11.66 1.91
C HIS A 138 -8.20 -11.16 1.16
N ILE A 139 -8.62 -9.91 1.41
CA ILE A 139 -9.72 -9.26 0.69
C ILE A 139 -9.41 -9.22 -0.81
N TYR A 140 -8.19 -8.83 -1.16
CA TYR A 140 -7.72 -8.76 -2.54
C TYR A 140 -7.74 -10.12 -3.24
N ALA A 141 -7.19 -11.16 -2.62
CA ALA A 141 -7.20 -12.51 -3.18
C ALA A 141 -8.64 -13.02 -3.39
N THR A 142 -9.53 -12.77 -2.44
CA THR A 142 -10.96 -13.10 -2.53
C THR A 142 -11.62 -12.36 -3.69
N PHE A 143 -11.31 -11.08 -3.85
CA PHE A 143 -11.77 -10.28 -4.99
C PHE A 143 -11.31 -10.88 -6.32
N LEU A 144 -10.04 -11.25 -6.46
CA LEU A 144 -9.50 -11.86 -7.68
C LEU A 144 -10.16 -13.21 -8.01
N VAL A 145 -10.46 -14.03 -7.00
CA VAL A 145 -11.22 -15.29 -7.18
C VAL A 145 -12.64 -14.98 -7.66
N LYS A 146 -13.33 -14.00 -7.06
CA LYS A 146 -14.69 -13.62 -7.42
C LYS A 146 -14.82 -13.16 -8.88
N ILE A 147 -13.82 -12.46 -9.39
CA ILE A 147 -13.80 -12.01 -10.79
C ILE A 147 -13.20 -13.05 -11.76
N GLY A 148 -12.89 -14.26 -11.28
CA GLY A 148 -12.38 -15.38 -12.09
C GLY A 148 -10.96 -15.18 -12.64
N VAL A 149 -10.15 -14.35 -11.98
CA VAL A 149 -8.74 -14.15 -12.36
C VAL A 149 -7.87 -15.27 -11.80
N VAL A 150 -8.20 -15.76 -10.60
CA VAL A 150 -7.42 -16.75 -9.84
C VAL A 150 -8.32 -17.94 -9.47
N PRO A 151 -7.82 -19.19 -9.47
CA PRO A 151 -8.62 -20.38 -9.16
C PRO A 151 -9.20 -20.36 -7.74
N LYS A 152 -10.39 -20.98 -7.60
CA LYS A 152 -10.98 -21.28 -6.29
C LYS A 152 -10.07 -22.26 -5.53
N GLY A 153 -9.86 -22.02 -4.23
CA GLY A 153 -8.98 -22.83 -3.39
C GLY A 153 -7.53 -22.36 -3.31
N ILE A 154 -7.17 -21.23 -3.95
CA ILE A 154 -5.83 -20.64 -3.79
C ILE A 154 -5.62 -20.04 -2.40
N ILE A 155 -6.69 -19.58 -1.75
CA ILE A 155 -6.64 -18.87 -0.48
C ILE A 155 -6.60 -19.90 0.65
N PRO A 156 -5.58 -19.87 1.52
CA PRO A 156 -5.53 -20.76 2.67
C PRO A 156 -6.63 -20.39 3.66
N GLY A 157 -7.54 -21.33 3.94
CA GLY A 157 -8.60 -21.19 4.93
C GLY A 157 -9.91 -20.56 4.43
N SER A 158 -10.09 -20.42 3.10
CA SER A 158 -11.36 -20.02 2.46
C SER A 158 -12.19 -21.22 2.03
#